data_AF-A0A7W9EPB3-F1
#
_entry.id   AF-A0A7W9EPB3-F1
#
_cell.length_a   1.000
_cell.length_b   1.000
_cell.length_c   1.000
_cell.angle_alpha   90.00
_cell.angle_beta   90.00
_cell.angle_gamma   90.00
#
_symmetry.space_group_name_H-M   'P 1'
#
loop_
_entity.id
_entity.type
_entity.pdbx_description
1 polymer ?
#
loop_
_entity_poly.entity_id
_entity_poly.type
_entity_poly.pdbx_seq_one_letter_code
_entity_poly.pdbx_strand_id
1 'polypeptide(L)' 'MDIALLIPIIRQILQVIGGILIARGWLDDGAVDALIGIIVNGIVFIWWMFDRYRINKRNRDLRQTVEENSNALVR' A
#
# COMPACT_ATOMS: atom_id res chain seq x y z
N MET A 1 5.26 -10.40 0.23
CA MET A 1 6.35 -9.66 0.87
C MET A 1 5.71 -8.46 1.54
N ASP A 2 5.77 -8.42 2.87
CA ASP A 2 4.96 -7.51 3.69
C ASP A 2 5.32 -6.07 3.41
N ILE A 3 4.39 -5.32 2.82
CA ILE A 3 4.59 -3.90 2.55
C ILE A 3 4.84 -3.09 3.84
N ALA A 4 4.55 -3.69 4.99
CA ALA A 4 4.92 -3.24 6.31
C ALA A 4 6.42 -2.90 6.43
N LEU A 5 7.31 -3.57 5.67
CA LEU A 5 8.74 -3.25 5.63
C LEU A 5 9.09 -2.18 4.59
N LEU A 6 8.26 -2.00 3.55
CA LEU A 6 8.49 -1.02 2.49
C LEU A 6 8.11 0.41 2.93
N ILE A 7 7.02 0.54 3.69
CA ILE A 7 6.54 1.82 4.24
C ILE A 7 7.63 2.55 5.07
N PRO A 8 8.28 1.91 6.06
CA PRO A 8 9.31 2.58 6.85
C PRO A 8 10.52 2.96 5.99
N ILE A 9 10.92 2.15 5.01
CA ILE A 9 12.01 2.48 4.08
C ILE A 9 11.67 3.73 3.27
N ILE A 10 10.47 3.81 2.69
CA ILE A 10 10.03 4.97 1.92
C ILE A 10 9.98 6.23 2.79
N ARG A 11 9.42 6.11 4.00
CA ARG A 11 9.38 7.21 4.97
C ARG A 11 10.78 7.73 5.27
N GLN A 12 11.74 6.83 5.48
CA GLN A 12 13.10 7.19 5.84
C GLN A 12 13.82 7.91 4.68
N ILE A 13 13.64 7.45 3.43
CA ILE A 13 14.14 8.14 2.24
C ILE A 13 13.52 9.54 2.13
N LEU A 14 12.21 9.66 2.32
CA LEU A 14 11.50 10.93 2.27
C LEU A 14 11.95 11.89 3.39
N GLN A 15 12.27 11.39 4.59
CA GLN A 15 12.85 12.19 5.66
C GLN A 15 14.25 12.71 5.32
N VAL A 16 15.10 11.90 4.68
CA VAL A 16 16.42 12.37 4.22
C VAL A 16 16.26 13.46 3.17
N ILE A 17 15.39 13.26 2.18
CA ILE A 17 15.12 14.26 1.14
C ILE A 17 14.53 15.53 1.76
N GLY A 18 13.54 15.38 2.65
CA GLY A 18 12.92 16.48 3.39
C GLY A 18 13.93 17.30 4.17
N GLY A 19 14.84 16.65 4.89
CA GLY A 19 15.93 17.32 5.61
C GLY A 19 16.85 18.12 4.68
N ILE A 20 17.13 17.62 3.47
CA ILE A 20 17.90 18.37 2.46
C ILE A 20 17.13 19.59 1.97
N LEU A 21 15.81 19.48 1.76
CA LEU A 21 14.97 20.62 1.37
C LEU A 21 14.87 21.69 2.47
N ILE A 22 14.80 21.28 3.74
CA ILE A 22 14.84 22.20 4.89
C ILE A 22 16.20 22.90 4.95
N ALA A 23 17.29 22.16 4.82
CA ALA A 23 18.65 22.72 4.85
C ALA A 23 18.90 23.74 3.73
N ARG A 24 18.16 23.66 2.61
CA ARG A 24 18.21 24.66 1.54
C ARG A 24 17.27 25.84 1.73
N GLY A 25 16.43 25.84 2.75
CA GLY A 25 15.43 26.89 3.02
C GLY A 25 14.21 26.85 2.08
N TRP A 26 13.96 25.71 1.43
CA TRP A 26 12.83 25.58 0.49
C TRP A 26 11.52 25.26 1.21
N LEU A 27 11.62 24.57 2.36
CA LEU A 27 10.49 24.13 3.16
C LEU A 27 10.84 24.26 4.65
N ASP A 28 9.86 24.65 5.47
CA ASP A 28 9.96 24.55 6.93
C ASP A 28 9.72 23.12 7.40
N ASP A 29 10.20 22.81 8.60
CA ASP A 29 10.15 21.47 9.21
C ASP A 29 8.71 20.90 9.24
N GLY A 30 7.73 21.74 9.62
CA GLY A 30 6.31 21.35 9.63
C GLY A 30 5.74 21.06 8.23
N ALA A 31 6.23 21.72 7.19
CA ALA A 31 5.77 21.48 5.82
C ALA A 31 6.31 20.16 5.27
N VAL A 32 7.56 19.81 5.61
CA VAL A 32 8.16 18.53 5.24
C VAL A 32 7.45 17.38 5.94
N ASP A 33 7.20 17.47 7.24
CA ASP A 33 6.55 16.37 7.96
C ASP A 33 5.12 16.11 7.45
N ALA A 34 4.38 17.19 7.15
CA ALA A 34 3.07 17.10 6.51
C ALA A 34 3.14 16.45 5.11
N LEU A 35 4.12 16.83 4.29
CA LEU A 35 4.32 16.28 2.94
C LEU A 35 4.63 14.78 3.01
N ILE A 36 5.53 14.37 3.91
CA ILE A 36 5.88 12.96 4.13
C ILE A 36 4.65 12.18 4.57
N GLY A 37 3.87 12.73 5.50
CA GLY A 37 2.62 12.15 5.96
C GLY A 37 1.62 11.90 4.84
N ILE A 38 1.42 12.89 3.95
CA ILE A 38 0.53 12.79 2.79
C ILE A 38 1.01 11.70 1.84
N ILE A 39 2.31 11.69 1.49
CA ILE A 39 2.87 10.72 0.55
C ILE A 39 2.73 9.29 1.09
N VAL A 40 3.11 9.07 2.36
CA VAL A 40 3.02 7.75 2.99
C VAL A 40 1.57 7.29 3.07
N ASN A 41 0.64 8.14 3.49
CA ASN A 41 -0.79 7.78 3.52
C ASN A 41 -1.33 7.47 2.12
N GLY A 42 -0.95 8.24 1.09
CA GLY A 42 -1.34 7.98 -0.28
C GLY A 42 -0.87 6.61 -0.78
N ILE A 43 0.39 6.25 -0.50
CA ILE A 43 0.96 4.95 -0.87
C ILE A 43 0.23 3.81 -0.14
N VAL A 44 -0.02 3.96 1.16
CA VAL A 44 -0.76 2.96 1.96
C VAL A 44 -2.17 2.80 1.42
N PHE A 45 -2.85 3.89 1.06
CA PHE A 45 -4.19 3.86 0.49
C PHE A 45 -4.22 3.14 -0.87
N ILE A 46 -3.28 3.46 -1.77
CA ILE A 46 -3.15 2.81 -3.08
C ILE A 46 -2.91 1.31 -2.91
N TRP A 47 -2.00 0.93 -2.00
CA TRP A 47 -1.75 -0.47 -1.69
C TRP A 47 -3.00 -1.17 -1.18
N TRP A 48 -3.69 -0.57 -0.21
CA TRP A 48 -4.92 -1.12 0.35
C TRP A 48 -5.97 -1.35 -0.74
N MET A 49 -6.11 -0.41 -1.67
CA MET A 49 -7.05 -0.53 -2.78
C MET A 49 -6.66 -1.68 -3.73
N PHE A 50 -5.36 -1.82 -4.04
CA PHE A 50 -4.84 -2.94 -4.84
C PHE A 50 -5.02 -4.29 -4.16
N ASP A 51 -4.74 -4.37 -2.85
CA ASP A 51 -4.88 -5.59 -2.07
C ASP A 51 -6.35 -6.02 -1.98
N ARG A 52 -7.26 -5.07 -1.74
CA ARG A 52 -8.71 -5.30 -1.76
C ARG A 52 -9.17 -5.83 -3.12
N TYR A 53 -8.67 -5.26 -4.21
CA TYR A 53 -8.99 -5.72 -5.56
C TYR A 53 -8.48 -7.14 -5.83
N ARG A 54 -7.26 -7.46 -5.38
CA ARG A 54 -6.63 -8.78 -5.55
C ARG A 54 -7.35 -9.87 -4.74
N ILE A 55 -7.74 -9.57 -3.51
CA ILE A 55 -8.50 -10.48 -2.63
C ILE A 55 -9.88 -10.76 -3.22
N ASN A 56 -10.57 -9.73 -3.70
CA ASN A 56 -11.92 -9.89 -4.25
C ASN A 56 -11.93 -10.76 -5.52
N LYS A 57 -10.88 -10.67 -6.35
CA LYS A 57 -10.71 -11.53 -7.53
C LYS A 57 -10.46 -12.99 -7.13
N ARG A 58 -9.54 -13.25 -6.19
CA ARG A 58 -9.28 -14.63 -5.69
C ARG A 58 -10.50 -15.28 -5.06
N ASN A 59 -11.32 -14.52 -4.33
CA ASN A 59 -12.54 -15.06 -3.71
C ASN A 59 -13.61 -15.46 -4.74
N ARG A 60 -13.69 -14.79 -5.89
CA ARG A 60 -14.60 -15.17 -6.97
C ARG A 60 -14.14 -16.46 -7.64
N ASP A 61 -12.85 -16.58 -7.94
CA ASP A 61 -12.29 -17.78 -8.57
C ASP A 61 -12.45 -19.01 -7.66
N LEU A 62 -12.17 -18.86 -6.35
CA LEU A 62 -12.37 -19.94 -5.36
C LEU A 62 -13.82 -20.42 -5.26
N ARG A 63 -14.79 -19.50 -5.35
CA ARG A 63 -16.22 -19.86 -5.32
C ARG A 63 -16.61 -20.69 -6.54
N GLN A 64 -16.12 -20.35 -7.74
CA GLN A 64 -16.40 -21.14 -8.94
C GLN A 64 -15.81 -22.54 -8.86
N THR A 65 -14.56 -22.68 -8.41
CA THR A 65 -13.93 -24.00 -8.28
C THR A 65 -14.61 -24.90 -7.24
N VAL A 66 -15.12 -24.34 -6.15
CA VAL A 66 -15.87 -25.10 -5.12
C VAL A 66 -17.24 -25.55 -5.66
N GLU A 67 -17.90 -24.71 -6.44
CA GLU A 67 -19.20 -25.03 -7.06
C GLU A 67 -19.07 -26.12 -8.13
N GLU A 68 -18.03 -26.05 -8.97
CA GLU A 68 -17.69 -27.09 -9.94
C GLU A 68 -17.36 -28.43 -9.28
N ASN A 69 -16.54 -28.43 -8.22
CA ASN A 69 -16.22 -29.67 -7.48
C ASN A 69 -17.44 -30.26 -6.76
N SER A 70 -18.31 -29.43 -6.17
CA SER A 70 -19.53 -29.93 -5.52
C SER A 70 -20.47 -30.60 -6.52
N ASN A 71 -20.64 -30.02 -7.71
CA ASN A 71 -21.46 -30.61 -8.77
C ASN A 71 -20.86 -31.89 -9.35
N ALA A 72 -19.53 -32.03 -9.34
CA ALA A 72 -18.83 -33.23 -9.77
C ALA A 72 -18.96 -34.41 -8.78
N LEU A 73 -19.11 -34.12 -7.48
CA LEU A 73 -19.24 -35.14 -6.42
C LEU A 73 -20.68 -35.67 -6.24
N VAL A 74 -21.67 -34.99 -6.83
CA VAL A 74 -23.09 -35.35 -6.75
C VAL A 74 -23.55 -36.21 -7.95
N ARG A 75 -22.70 -36.40 -8.96
CA ARG A 75 -22.92 -37.30 -10.10
C ARG A 75 -22.24 -38.65 -9.89
#